data_AF-A0AAV9PIN8-F1
#
_entry.id   AF-A0AAV9PIN8-F1
#
_cell.length_a   1.000
_cell.length_b   1.000
_cell.length_c   1.000
_cell.angle_alpha   90.00
_cell.angle_beta   90.00
_cell.angle_gamma   90.00
#
_symmetry.space_group_name_H-M   'P 1'
#
loop_
_entity.id
_entity.type
_entity.pdbx_description
1 polymer ?
#
loop_
_entity_poly.entity_id
_entity_poly.type
_entity_poly.pdbx_seq_one_letter_code
_entity_poly.pdbx_strand_id
1 'polypeptide(L)'
;MAPSTRRNSVLAKKIATLQLRLAPLVPLPSGPPHPAFPKTLMAFHLLTEDELDSIAHYYHQSTPSIWSNHYPSNMNWDKEFLAKPPPPPPSPTSPQSGGVEKSRRHSRRLSQQEQAWIEDLMKTVEDLQNPIVQSQPEGSAAASNQYAGLTDKERIRIKRRKVGKFIGLVGMETPVEEIAGRIQASLDRAVERSREELRRNEEVMLRRRKAA
;
A
#
# COMPACT_ATOMS: atom_id res chain seq x y z
N MET A 1 -13.22 4.36 -30.50
CA MET A 1 -12.46 3.15 -30.10
C MET A 1 -11.62 2.66 -31.26
N ALA A 2 -10.36 2.27 -31.01
CA ALA A 2 -9.46 1.75 -32.02
C ALA A 2 -10.00 0.44 -32.65
N PRO A 3 -9.65 0.10 -33.91
CA PRO A 3 -10.19 -1.08 -34.60
C PRO A 3 -9.88 -2.41 -33.88
N SER A 4 -8.72 -2.50 -33.23
CA SER A 4 -8.26 -3.69 -32.50
C SER A 4 -9.16 -4.06 -31.32
N THR A 5 -9.72 -3.08 -30.61
CA THR A 5 -10.57 -3.33 -29.43
C THR A 5 -11.98 -3.81 -29.78
N ARG A 6 -12.41 -3.70 -31.05
CA ARG A 6 -13.74 -4.16 -31.49
C ARG A 6 -13.83 -5.67 -31.63
N ARG A 7 -12.70 -6.36 -31.85
CA ARG A 7 -12.65 -7.80 -32.08
C ARG A 7 -12.54 -8.62 -30.79
N ASN A 8 -12.14 -8.00 -29.68
CA ASN A 8 -11.98 -8.67 -28.39
C ASN A 8 -13.01 -8.14 -27.38
N SER A 9 -14.08 -8.91 -27.16
CA SER A 9 -15.19 -8.53 -26.29
C SER A 9 -14.79 -8.43 -24.81
N VAL A 10 -13.81 -9.22 -24.37
CA VAL A 10 -13.27 -9.19 -22.99
C VAL A 10 -12.53 -7.88 -22.76
N LEU A 11 -11.63 -7.52 -23.67
CA LEU A 11 -10.89 -6.26 -23.61
C LEU A 11 -11.84 -5.06 -23.66
N ALA A 12 -12.85 -5.10 -24.54
CA ALA A 12 -13.85 -4.04 -24.63
C ALA A 12 -14.63 -3.85 -23.32
N LYS A 13 -15.08 -4.94 -22.68
CA LYS A 13 -15.73 -4.91 -21.37
C LYS A 13 -14.82 -4.31 -20.31
N LYS A 14 -13.54 -4.72 -20.26
CA LYS A 14 -12.57 -4.18 -19.29
C LYS A 14 -12.31 -2.70 -19.50
N ILE A 15 -12.16 -2.25 -20.74
CA ILE A 15 -12.02 -0.82 -21.07
C ILE A 15 -13.26 -0.05 -20.62
N ALA A 16 -14.46 -0.57 -20.85
CA ALA A 16 -15.70 0.06 -20.39
C ALA A 16 -15.73 0.19 -18.87
N THR A 17 -15.30 -0.84 -18.13
CA THR A 17 -15.15 -0.76 -16.67
C THR A 17 -14.14 0.33 -16.27
N LEU A 18 -12.97 0.38 -16.91
CA LEU A 18 -11.93 1.38 -16.61
C LEU A 18 -12.38 2.83 -16.91
N GLN A 19 -13.34 2.99 -17.83
CA GLN A 19 -13.92 4.29 -18.18
C GLN A 19 -15.02 4.77 -17.21
N LEU A 20 -15.47 3.93 -16.28
CA LEU A 20 -16.46 4.33 -15.26
C LEU A 20 -15.96 5.55 -14.49
N ARG A 21 -16.82 6.57 -14.37
CA ARG A 21 -16.52 7.80 -13.66
C ARG A 21 -16.73 7.62 -12.16
N LEU A 22 -15.84 8.20 -11.39
CA LEU A 22 -15.93 8.22 -9.93
C LEU A 22 -16.43 9.59 -9.47
N ALA A 23 -17.34 9.59 -8.50
CA ALA A 23 -17.81 10.82 -7.87
C ALA A 23 -16.74 11.33 -6.89
N PRO A 24 -16.39 12.63 -6.92
CA PRO A 24 -15.40 13.18 -6.02
C PRO A 24 -15.91 13.21 -4.58
N LEU A 25 -15.07 12.81 -3.63
CA LEU A 25 -15.32 13.01 -2.21
C LEU A 25 -15.00 14.47 -1.83
N VAL A 26 -15.78 15.02 -0.90
CA VAL A 26 -15.59 16.37 -0.37
C VAL A 26 -14.97 16.28 1.02
N PRO A 27 -13.94 17.09 1.34
CA PRO A 27 -13.35 17.10 2.68
C PRO A 27 -14.27 17.78 3.70
N LEU A 28 -14.16 17.37 4.96
CA LEU A 28 -14.81 17.99 6.10
C LEU A 28 -13.87 19.01 6.77
N PRO A 29 -14.40 20.14 7.31
CA PRO A 29 -15.82 20.50 7.37
C PRO A 29 -16.38 21.04 6.03
N SER A 30 -15.54 21.59 5.16
CA SER A 30 -15.89 22.03 3.79
C SER A 30 -14.61 22.26 2.98
N GLY A 31 -14.67 22.08 1.66
CA GLY A 31 -13.57 22.36 0.74
C GLY A 31 -13.77 21.77 -0.65
N PRO A 32 -12.91 22.09 -1.63
CA PRO A 32 -12.94 21.41 -2.92
C PRO A 32 -12.46 19.95 -2.77
N PRO A 33 -12.84 19.04 -3.68
CA PRO A 33 -12.23 17.71 -3.75
C PRO A 33 -10.71 17.79 -3.93
N HIS A 34 -9.98 16.80 -3.41
CA HIS A 34 -8.52 16.73 -3.60
C HIS A 34 -8.15 16.84 -5.10
N PRO A 35 -7.13 17.62 -5.48
CA PRO A 35 -6.78 17.86 -6.89
C PRO A 35 -6.46 16.59 -7.68
N ALA A 36 -5.82 15.60 -7.03
CA ALA A 36 -5.51 14.30 -7.63
C ALA A 36 -6.63 13.26 -7.45
N PHE A 37 -7.83 13.65 -6.98
CA PHE A 37 -8.91 12.68 -6.81
C PHE A 37 -9.27 12.05 -8.16
N PRO A 38 -9.30 10.71 -8.27
CA PRO A 38 -9.44 10.03 -9.55
C PRO A 38 -10.84 10.28 -10.12
N LYS A 39 -10.88 10.72 -11.39
CA LYS A 39 -12.15 10.97 -12.10
C LYS A 39 -12.75 9.71 -12.72
N THR A 40 -11.93 8.67 -12.90
CA THR A 40 -12.32 7.38 -13.48
C THR A 40 -11.59 6.23 -12.78
N LEU A 41 -12.09 5.00 -12.94
CA LEU A 41 -11.38 3.80 -12.45
C LEU A 41 -9.99 3.65 -13.07
N MET A 42 -9.82 4.01 -14.34
CA MET A 42 -8.49 4.05 -14.97
C MET A 42 -7.55 4.99 -14.22
N ALA A 43 -8.00 6.23 -13.95
CA ALA A 43 -7.18 7.21 -13.24
C ALA A 43 -6.81 6.72 -11.83
N PHE A 44 -7.75 6.08 -11.13
CA PHE A 44 -7.50 5.47 -9.83
C PHE A 44 -6.38 4.41 -9.86
N HIS A 45 -6.37 3.55 -10.88
CA HIS A 45 -5.33 2.51 -11.03
C HIS A 45 -3.96 3.08 -11.44
N LEU A 46 -3.89 4.34 -11.85
CA LEU A 46 -2.65 5.01 -12.22
C LEU A 46 -2.07 5.90 -11.10
N LEU A 47 -2.77 6.03 -9.96
CA LEU A 47 -2.28 6.83 -8.84
C LEU A 47 -0.93 6.34 -8.35
N THR A 48 -0.01 7.28 -8.16
CA THR A 48 1.33 7.08 -7.60
C THR A 48 1.26 6.89 -6.08
N GLU A 49 2.37 6.45 -5.48
CA GLU A 49 2.46 6.36 -4.02
C GLU A 49 2.22 7.72 -3.34
N ASP A 50 2.88 8.77 -3.84
CA ASP A 50 2.77 10.12 -3.27
C ASP A 50 1.35 10.69 -3.42
N GLU A 51 0.66 10.40 -4.53
CA GLU A 51 -0.73 10.81 -4.73
C GLU A 51 -1.68 10.08 -3.76
N LEU A 52 -1.44 8.78 -3.52
CA LEU A 52 -2.22 7.99 -2.55
C LEU A 52 -2.04 8.53 -1.13
N ASP A 53 -0.81 8.86 -0.74
CA ASP A 53 -0.50 9.42 0.58
C ASP A 53 -1.07 10.84 0.75
N SER A 54 -0.98 11.67 -0.30
CA SER A 54 -1.57 13.01 -0.33
C SER A 54 -3.09 12.97 -0.15
N ILE A 55 -3.78 12.06 -0.88
CA ILE A 55 -5.22 11.84 -0.73
C ILE A 55 -5.56 11.41 0.71
N ALA A 56 -4.79 10.49 1.27
CA ALA A 56 -5.00 10.01 2.63
C ALA A 56 -4.85 11.12 3.68
N HIS A 57 -3.83 11.96 3.54
CA HIS A 57 -3.62 13.08 4.44
C HIS A 57 -4.76 14.11 4.34
N TYR A 58 -5.18 14.43 3.11
CA TYR A 58 -6.24 15.41 2.85
C TYR A 58 -7.59 15.06 3.49
N TYR A 59 -7.94 13.77 3.53
CA TYR A 59 -9.19 13.31 4.17
C TYR A 59 -9.00 12.89 5.64
N HIS A 60 -7.96 13.38 6.31
CA HIS A 60 -7.64 13.05 7.72
C HIS A 60 -7.51 11.55 7.99
N GLN A 61 -7.08 10.79 7.00
CA GLN A 61 -6.96 9.34 7.10
C GLN A 61 -5.55 8.93 7.55
N SER A 62 -4.50 9.61 7.11
CA SER A 62 -3.11 9.32 7.54
C SER A 62 -2.63 10.12 8.76
N THR A 63 -3.28 11.24 9.04
CA THR A 63 -3.01 12.06 10.24
C THR A 63 -4.35 12.28 10.93
N PRO A 64 -4.68 11.42 11.92
CA PRO A 64 -5.99 11.45 12.53
C PRO A 64 -6.33 12.82 13.15
N SER A 65 -7.58 13.24 12.98
CA SER A 65 -8.15 14.46 13.53
C SER A 65 -9.57 14.18 14.04
N ILE A 66 -10.25 15.22 14.53
CA ILE A 66 -11.66 15.14 14.93
C ILE A 66 -12.58 14.63 13.80
N TRP A 67 -12.18 14.84 12.54
CA TRP A 67 -12.97 14.48 11.36
C TRP A 67 -12.73 13.06 10.85
N SER A 68 -11.69 12.36 11.32
CA SER A 68 -11.28 11.05 10.77
C SER A 68 -12.41 10.02 10.79
N ASN A 69 -13.19 10.01 11.88
CA ASN A 69 -14.32 9.10 12.06
C ASN A 69 -15.63 9.59 11.45
N HIS A 70 -15.65 10.78 10.85
CA HIS A 70 -16.84 11.35 10.22
C HIS A 70 -16.96 10.99 8.72
N TYR A 71 -15.94 10.34 8.15
CA TYR A 71 -15.99 9.79 6.81
C TYR A 71 -16.57 8.35 6.80
N PRO A 72 -17.19 7.89 5.70
CA PRO A 72 -17.90 6.60 5.64
C PRO A 72 -17.08 5.34 5.99
N SER A 73 -15.76 5.40 5.93
CA SER A 73 -14.87 4.36 6.43
C SER A 73 -13.57 5.00 6.89
N ASN A 74 -13.03 4.55 8.02
CA ASN A 74 -11.71 4.97 8.45
C ASN A 74 -10.64 4.07 7.81
N MET A 75 -9.61 4.70 7.29
CA MET A 75 -8.50 4.02 6.68
C MET A 75 -7.40 3.87 7.72
N ASN A 76 -7.04 2.63 8.02
CA ASN A 76 -6.16 2.33 9.14
C ASN A 76 -4.69 2.59 8.76
N TRP A 77 -4.31 3.86 8.62
CA TRP A 77 -2.97 4.32 8.23
C TRP A 77 -1.99 4.40 9.39
N ASP A 78 -2.50 4.52 10.62
CA ASP A 78 -1.72 4.62 11.87
C ASP A 78 -0.84 3.40 12.17
N LYS A 79 -0.88 2.41 11.29
CA LYS A 79 0.00 1.27 11.39
C LYS A 79 1.36 1.69 10.82
N GLU A 80 2.37 1.75 11.70
CA GLU A 80 3.79 2.04 11.41
C GLU A 80 4.25 1.43 10.08
N PHE A 81 3.73 0.25 9.83
CA PHE A 81 3.97 -0.62 8.70
C PHE A 81 3.63 -0.02 7.32
N LEU A 82 2.77 0.99 7.23
CA LEU A 82 2.48 1.70 5.97
C LEU A 82 3.33 2.94 5.75
N ALA A 83 4.09 3.36 6.76
CA ALA A 83 4.97 4.51 6.63
C ALA A 83 6.05 4.22 5.57
N LYS A 84 6.41 5.25 4.82
CA LYS A 84 7.55 5.20 3.89
C LYS A 84 8.79 4.79 4.68
N PRO A 85 9.57 3.80 4.22
CA PRO A 85 10.81 3.44 4.91
C PRO A 85 11.72 4.68 4.97
N PRO A 86 12.44 4.88 6.07
CA PRO A 86 13.41 5.97 6.15
C PRO A 86 14.42 5.81 5.00
N PRO A 87 14.83 6.92 4.37
CA PRO A 87 15.85 6.86 3.35
C PRO A 87 17.10 6.18 3.91
N PRO A 88 17.80 5.35 3.11
CA PRO A 88 19.06 4.77 3.55
C PRO A 88 20.01 5.91 3.95
N PRO A 89 20.86 5.71 4.98
CA PRO A 89 21.83 6.72 5.38
C PRO A 89 22.69 7.11 4.17
N PRO A 90 23.04 8.39 4.00
CA PRO A 90 23.77 8.84 2.83
C PRO A 90 25.14 8.16 2.79
N SER A 91 25.34 7.28 1.83
CA SER A 91 26.64 6.78 1.43
C SER A 91 27.48 7.97 0.96
N PRO A 92 28.73 8.15 1.42
CA PRO A 92 29.59 9.19 0.88
C PRO A 92 29.96 8.82 -0.56
N THR A 93 29.72 9.74 -1.51
CA THR A 93 30.56 10.11 -2.67
C THR A 93 29.79 10.32 -4.00
N SER A 94 29.53 11.60 -4.33
CA SER A 94 29.69 12.29 -5.66
C SER A 94 28.63 12.10 -6.79
N PRO A 95 28.59 12.98 -7.83
CA PRO A 95 27.74 14.17 -7.88
C PRO A 95 26.77 14.21 -9.11
N GLN A 96 25.85 15.19 -9.08
CA GLN A 96 24.77 15.46 -10.03
C GLN A 96 25.16 15.63 -11.51
N SER A 97 24.26 15.25 -12.42
CA SER A 97 24.08 15.95 -13.70
C SER A 97 22.62 15.91 -14.15
N GLY A 98 22.07 17.08 -14.49
CA GLY A 98 20.68 17.29 -14.86
C GLY A 98 20.33 16.99 -16.32
N GLY A 99 19.07 17.25 -16.67
CA GLY A 99 18.57 17.18 -18.05
C GLY A 99 17.05 17.15 -18.13
N VAL A 100 16.47 18.28 -18.54
CA VAL A 100 15.07 18.43 -18.97
C VAL A 100 15.01 18.07 -20.48
N GLU A 101 14.00 17.32 -20.95
CA GLU A 101 13.14 17.66 -22.10
C GLU A 101 12.33 16.49 -22.76
N LYS A 102 11.03 16.79 -22.96
CA LYS A 102 10.11 16.58 -24.10
C LYS A 102 9.77 15.18 -24.68
N SER A 103 8.45 14.94 -24.63
CA SER A 103 7.59 14.03 -25.40
C SER A 103 7.96 13.78 -26.87
N ARG A 104 7.76 12.51 -27.31
CA ARG A 104 7.25 12.18 -28.66
C ARG A 104 6.57 10.80 -28.66
N ARG A 105 5.29 10.75 -29.06
CA ARG A 105 4.48 9.54 -29.22
C ARG A 105 4.68 8.95 -30.63
N HIS A 106 4.95 7.65 -30.73
CA HIS A 106 4.70 6.84 -31.92
C HIS A 106 4.22 5.45 -31.49
N SER A 107 3.14 4.96 -32.12
CA SER A 107 2.53 3.65 -31.85
C SER A 107 3.52 2.53 -32.20
N ARG A 108 4.00 1.82 -31.18
CA ARG A 108 5.06 0.82 -31.28
C ARG A 108 4.48 -0.60 -31.24
N ARG A 109 5.00 -1.48 -32.10
CA ARG A 109 4.83 -2.93 -31.94
C ARG A 109 5.59 -3.31 -30.64
N LEU A 110 4.89 -3.98 -29.73
CA LEU A 110 5.43 -4.32 -28.41
C LEU A 110 6.69 -5.19 -28.56
N SER A 111 7.77 -4.72 -27.97
CA SER A 111 9.02 -5.47 -27.81
C SER A 111 8.80 -6.70 -26.92
N GLN A 112 9.70 -7.69 -27.00
CA GLN A 112 9.64 -8.88 -26.13
C GLN A 112 9.61 -8.51 -24.63
N GLN A 113 10.28 -7.42 -24.26
CA GLN A 113 10.30 -6.92 -22.89
C GLN A 113 8.96 -6.37 -22.42
N GLU A 114 8.19 -5.74 -23.32
CA GLU A 114 6.83 -5.28 -23.03
C GLU A 114 5.83 -6.44 -23.01
N GLN A 115 6.06 -7.48 -23.80
CA GLN A 115 5.25 -8.72 -23.75
C GLN A 115 5.46 -9.45 -22.43
N ALA A 116 6.72 -9.58 -21.98
CA ALA A 116 7.05 -10.14 -20.67
C ALA A 116 6.45 -9.31 -19.52
N TRP A 117 6.42 -7.98 -19.67
CA TRP A 117 5.76 -7.10 -18.70
C TRP A 117 4.23 -7.29 -18.65
N ILE A 118 3.56 -7.44 -19.81
CA ILE A 118 2.12 -7.74 -19.86
C ILE A 118 1.83 -9.13 -19.28
N GLU A 119 2.71 -10.10 -19.52
CA GLU A 119 2.60 -11.45 -18.95
C GLU A 119 2.77 -11.42 -17.43
N ASP A 120 3.76 -10.69 -16.91
CA ASP A 120 3.92 -10.43 -15.47
C ASP A 120 2.69 -9.72 -14.89
N LEU A 121 2.14 -8.74 -15.62
CA LEU A 121 0.93 -8.03 -15.21
C LEU A 121 -0.28 -8.99 -15.13
N MET A 122 -0.48 -9.85 -16.12
CA MET A 122 -1.56 -10.84 -16.12
C MET A 122 -1.37 -11.88 -15.01
N LYS A 123 -0.14 -12.34 -14.79
CA LYS A 123 0.22 -13.23 -13.67
C LYS A 123 -0.06 -12.57 -12.32
N THR A 124 0.23 -11.27 -12.19
CA THR A 124 -0.07 -10.55 -10.94
C THR A 124 -1.57 -10.40 -10.70
N VAL A 125 -2.39 -10.30 -11.75
CA VAL A 125 -3.86 -10.30 -11.64
C VAL A 125 -4.36 -11.68 -11.18
N GLU A 126 -3.73 -12.75 -11.65
CA GLU A 126 -4.01 -14.14 -11.25
C GLU A 126 -3.58 -14.40 -9.79
N ASP A 127 -2.40 -13.93 -9.37
CA ASP A 127 -1.92 -13.99 -7.97
C ASP A 127 -2.73 -13.05 -7.05
N LEU A 128 -3.39 -12.02 -7.61
CA LEU A 128 -4.39 -11.20 -6.89
C LEU A 128 -5.65 -12.00 -6.59
N GLN A 129 -6.02 -12.92 -7.49
CA GLN A 129 -7.17 -13.80 -7.32
C GLN A 129 -6.82 -15.01 -6.42
N ASN A 130 -5.56 -15.46 -6.40
CA ASN A 130 -5.05 -16.55 -5.56
C ASN A 130 -3.69 -16.19 -4.91
N PRO A 131 -3.66 -15.65 -3.68
CA PRO A 131 -2.39 -15.26 -3.05
C PRO A 131 -1.58 -16.49 -2.59
N ILE A 132 -0.41 -16.71 -3.20
CA ILE A 132 0.59 -17.68 -2.72
C ILE A 132 1.46 -17.01 -1.64
N VAL A 133 1.44 -17.55 -0.42
CA VAL A 133 2.28 -17.08 0.70
C VAL A 133 3.59 -17.86 0.68
N GLN A 134 4.71 -17.20 0.34
CA GLN A 134 6.04 -17.72 0.60
C GLN A 134 6.45 -17.36 2.04
N SER A 135 6.67 -18.38 2.87
CA SER A 135 7.26 -18.27 4.20
C SER A 135 8.74 -17.87 4.09
N GLN A 136 9.13 -16.75 4.70
CA GLN A 136 10.54 -16.33 4.82
C GLN A 136 11.02 -16.45 6.27
N PRO A 137 12.33 -16.72 6.50
CA PRO A 137 12.86 -17.14 7.79
C PRO A 137 13.24 -15.97 8.70
N GLU A 138 13.18 -16.26 10.00
CA GLU A 138 13.41 -15.39 11.16
C GLU A 138 14.81 -14.75 11.20
N GLY A 139 14.88 -13.42 11.43
CA GLY A 139 16.16 -12.75 11.70
C GLY A 139 16.09 -11.23 11.95
N SER A 140 16.38 -10.84 13.19
CA SER A 140 16.72 -9.49 13.72
C SER A 140 15.61 -8.58 14.25
N ALA A 141 15.80 -8.21 15.52
CA ALA A 141 14.91 -7.44 16.38
C ALA A 141 15.30 -5.95 16.40
N ALA A 142 14.41 -5.10 15.89
CA ALA A 142 14.29 -3.68 16.21
C ALA A 142 12.99 -3.19 15.56
N ALA A 143 11.92 -2.96 16.34
CA ALA A 143 10.60 -2.42 15.92
C ALA A 143 10.34 -2.54 14.40
N SER A 144 10.40 -3.79 13.90
CA SER A 144 10.63 -4.00 12.47
C SER A 144 9.32 -3.72 11.78
N ASN A 145 9.31 -2.62 11.04
CA ASN A 145 8.24 -2.28 10.13
C ASN A 145 7.99 -3.53 9.29
N GLN A 146 6.83 -4.16 9.40
CA GLN A 146 6.58 -5.50 8.82
C GLN A 146 6.62 -5.52 7.28
N TYR A 147 6.96 -4.39 6.67
CA TYR A 147 7.15 -4.17 5.24
C TYR A 147 8.51 -3.53 4.93
N ALA A 148 9.41 -3.46 5.92
CA ALA A 148 10.84 -3.27 5.68
C ALA A 148 11.30 -4.49 4.86
N GLY A 149 11.50 -4.28 3.56
CA GLY A 149 11.75 -5.35 2.59
C GLY A 149 10.67 -5.56 1.54
N LEU A 150 9.50 -4.91 1.65
CA LEU A 150 8.54 -4.90 0.54
C LEU A 150 9.02 -4.02 -0.61
N THR A 151 8.74 -4.49 -1.80
CA THR A 151 8.88 -3.71 -3.03
C THR A 151 7.86 -2.57 -3.08
N ASP A 152 8.18 -1.50 -3.80
CA ASP A 152 7.26 -0.38 -3.98
C ASP A 152 5.94 -0.83 -4.64
N LYS A 153 5.97 -1.84 -5.51
CA LYS A 153 4.79 -2.46 -6.15
C LYS A 153 3.80 -2.99 -5.11
N GLU A 154 4.30 -3.68 -4.09
CA GLU A 154 3.46 -4.27 -3.04
C GLU A 154 2.90 -3.20 -2.11
N ARG A 155 3.71 -2.20 -1.75
CA ARG A 155 3.27 -1.08 -0.92
C ARG A 155 2.17 -0.27 -1.61
N ILE A 156 2.37 0.09 -2.88
CA ILE A 156 1.37 0.80 -3.70
C ILE A 156 0.07 -0.01 -3.79
N ARG A 157 0.14 -1.34 -3.97
CA ARG A 157 -1.04 -2.22 -4.00
C ARG A 157 -1.83 -2.17 -2.69
N ILE A 158 -1.15 -2.17 -1.54
CA ILE A 158 -1.82 -2.08 -0.22
C ILE A 158 -2.46 -0.70 -0.06
N LYS A 159 -1.71 0.38 -0.31
CA LYS A 159 -2.20 1.76 -0.21
C LYS A 159 -3.42 1.99 -1.12
N ARG A 160 -3.36 1.49 -2.36
CA ARG A 160 -4.46 1.58 -3.33
C ARG A 160 -5.71 0.83 -2.87
N ARG A 161 -5.59 -0.40 -2.36
CA ARG A 161 -6.75 -1.15 -1.80
C ARG A 161 -7.41 -0.35 -0.69
N LYS A 162 -6.61 0.18 0.24
CA LYS A 162 -7.14 1.01 1.30
C LYS A 162 -7.91 2.21 0.73
N VAL A 163 -7.36 2.95 -0.25
CA VAL A 163 -8.00 4.17 -0.80
C VAL A 163 -9.28 3.78 -1.53
N GLY A 164 -9.22 2.67 -2.28
CA GLY A 164 -10.38 2.10 -2.96
C GLY A 164 -11.51 1.77 -1.98
N LYS A 165 -11.20 1.14 -0.84
CA LYS A 165 -12.19 0.87 0.22
C LYS A 165 -12.77 2.16 0.79
N PHE A 166 -11.92 3.15 1.07
CA PHE A 166 -12.32 4.45 1.61
C PHE A 166 -13.32 5.19 0.72
N ILE A 167 -13.10 5.18 -0.60
CA ILE A 167 -13.99 5.83 -1.58
C ILE A 167 -15.15 4.93 -2.05
N GLY A 168 -15.34 3.74 -1.45
CA GLY A 168 -16.47 2.86 -1.69
C GLY A 168 -16.36 1.95 -2.92
N LEU A 169 -15.15 1.63 -3.38
CA LEU A 169 -14.97 0.65 -4.47
C LEU A 169 -15.12 -0.79 -3.96
N VAL A 170 -15.90 -1.58 -4.69
CA VAL A 170 -16.12 -3.01 -4.43
C VAL A 170 -14.84 -3.81 -4.71
N GLY A 171 -14.57 -4.83 -3.87
CA GLY A 171 -13.41 -5.71 -4.02
C GLY A 171 -12.08 -5.11 -3.58
N MET A 172 -12.12 -3.98 -2.86
CA MET A 172 -10.93 -3.32 -2.29
C MET A 172 -10.70 -3.70 -0.82
N GLU A 173 -11.31 -4.78 -0.38
CA GLU A 173 -11.16 -5.32 0.96
C GLU A 173 -9.75 -5.84 1.21
N THR A 174 -9.33 -5.80 2.47
CA THR A 174 -8.09 -6.45 2.89
C THR A 174 -8.40 -7.94 3.07
N PRO A 175 -7.71 -8.86 2.37
CA PRO A 175 -7.90 -10.30 2.51
C PRO A 175 -7.82 -10.75 3.96
N VAL A 176 -8.64 -11.74 4.32
CA VAL A 176 -8.79 -12.21 5.70
C VAL A 176 -7.47 -12.78 6.22
N GLU A 177 -6.69 -13.41 5.36
CA GLU A 177 -5.38 -13.99 5.68
C GLU A 177 -4.36 -12.90 6.02
N GLU A 178 -4.40 -11.77 5.30
CA GLU A 178 -3.57 -10.59 5.59
C GLU A 178 -3.98 -9.97 6.94
N ILE A 179 -5.27 -10.01 7.30
CA ILE A 179 -5.77 -9.55 8.60
C ILE A 179 -5.36 -10.53 9.71
N ALA A 180 -5.55 -11.83 9.49
CA ALA A 180 -5.22 -12.88 10.44
C ALA A 180 -3.72 -12.93 10.73
N GLY A 181 -2.87 -12.87 9.69
CA GLY A 181 -1.42 -12.80 9.85
C GLY A 181 -0.96 -11.56 10.63
N ARG A 182 -1.66 -10.43 10.50
CA ARG A 182 -1.39 -9.22 11.30
C ARG A 182 -1.80 -9.40 12.76
N ILE A 183 -2.96 -9.99 13.02
CA ILE A 183 -3.43 -10.26 14.39
C ILE A 183 -2.47 -11.24 15.07
N GLN A 184 -2.09 -12.30 14.37
CA GLN A 184 -1.14 -13.30 14.85
C GLN A 184 0.22 -12.67 15.18
N ALA A 185 0.81 -11.92 14.23
CA ALA A 185 2.09 -11.25 14.48
C ALA A 185 2.03 -10.20 15.60
N SER A 186 0.86 -9.59 15.85
CA SER A 186 0.66 -8.69 16.98
C SER A 186 0.57 -9.45 18.31
N LEU A 187 -0.12 -10.59 18.32
CA LEU A 187 -0.24 -11.47 19.48
C LEU A 187 1.12 -12.04 19.86
N ASP A 188 1.87 -12.57 18.90
CA ASP A 188 3.18 -13.17 19.13
C ASP A 188 4.17 -12.15 19.74
N ARG A 189 4.16 -10.91 19.23
CA ARG A 189 4.95 -9.80 19.82
C ARG A 189 4.51 -9.43 21.24
N ALA A 190 3.21 -9.50 21.55
CA ALA A 190 2.72 -9.24 22.90
C ALA A 190 3.13 -10.36 23.87
N VAL A 191 3.07 -11.62 23.42
CA VAL A 191 3.50 -12.79 24.17
C VAL A 191 4.99 -12.74 24.49
N GLU A 192 5.84 -12.43 23.51
CA GLU A 192 7.29 -12.32 23.74
C GLU A 192 7.65 -11.19 24.71
N ARG A 193 7.00 -10.03 24.61
CA ARG A 193 7.17 -8.95 25.60
C ARG A 193 6.81 -9.40 27.02
N SER A 194 5.69 -10.10 27.18
CA SER A 194 5.25 -10.63 28.47
C SER A 194 6.23 -11.66 29.05
N ARG A 195 6.81 -12.53 28.20
CA ARG A 195 7.84 -13.50 28.61
C ARG A 195 9.14 -12.85 29.04
N GLU A 196 9.55 -11.77 28.37
CA GLU A 196 10.74 -11.01 28.73
C GLU A 196 10.56 -10.25 30.05
N GLU A 197 9.38 -9.66 30.28
CA GLU A 197 9.02 -9.02 31.55
C GLU A 197 9.01 -10.01 32.71
N LEU A 198 8.48 -11.22 32.51
CA LEU A 198 8.49 -12.28 33.54
C LEU A 198 9.92 -12.63 33.95
N ARG A 199 10.80 -12.89 32.97
CA ARG A 199 12.23 -13.18 33.20
C ARG A 199 12.92 -12.05 33.98
N ARG A 200 12.65 -10.80 33.59
CA ARG A 200 13.22 -9.62 34.27
C ARG A 200 12.72 -9.50 35.71
N ASN A 201 11.44 -9.75 35.96
CA ASN A 201 10.87 -9.75 37.31
C ASN A 201 11.45 -10.86 38.18
N GLU A 202 11.63 -12.07 37.64
CA GLU A 202 12.29 -13.18 38.34
C GLU A 202 13.74 -12.84 38.72
N GLU A 203 14.51 -12.24 37.80
CA GLU A 203 15.87 -11.78 38.10
C GLU A 203 15.91 -10.71 39.19
N VAL A 204 14.98 -9.75 39.17
CA VAL A 204 14.87 -8.72 40.21
C VAL A 204 14.53 -9.34 41.57
N MET A 205 13.62 -10.30 41.60
CA MET A 205 13.24 -11.03 42.82
C MET A 205 14.41 -11.85 43.39
N LEU A 206 15.18 -12.53 42.53
CA LEU A 206 16.36 -13.28 42.93
C LEU A 206 17.47 -12.37 43.47
N ARG A 207 17.70 -11.20 42.84
CA ARG A 207 18.66 -10.20 43.34
C ARG A 207 18.25 -9.64 44.70
N ARG A 208 16.96 -9.34 44.90
CA ARG A 208 16.42 -8.90 46.20
C ARG A 208 16.58 -9.98 47.27
N ARG A 209 16.30 -11.25 46.93
CA ARG A 209 16.49 -12.38 47.86
C ARG A 209 17.95 -12.62 48.23
N LYS A 210 18.90 -12.34 47.31
CA LYS A 210 20.34 -12.51 47.56
C LYS A 210 20.97 -11.36 48.35
N ALA A 211 20.28 -10.21 48.44
CA ALA A 211 20.73 -9.02 49.17
C ALA A 211 20.14 -8.89 50.58
N ALA A 212 19.26 -9.82 50.97
CA ALA A 212 18.72 -9.99 52.32
C ALA A 212 19.41 -11.17 53.00
#